data_AF-A0A6A5X628-F1
#
_entry.id   AF-A0A6A5X628-F1
#
_cell.length_a   1.000
_cell.length_b   1.000
_cell.length_c   1.000
_cell.angle_alpha   90.00
_cell.angle_beta   90.00
_cell.angle_gamma   90.00
#
_symmetry.space_group_name_H-M   'P 1'
#
loop_
_entity.id
_entity.type
_entity.pdbx_description
1 polymer ?
#
loop_
_entity_poly.entity_id
_entity_poly.type
_entity_poly.pdbx_seq_one_letter_code
_entity_poly.pdbx_strand_id
1 'polypeptide(L)'
;MALEWSGSISNIFKLVLSIADYLEPADINAFARVDPTLYDLLCDCLYRHNLQHQNGSGLLQASKRGFERVVKRFLQLAKDDKTERTYEIFRSAMFVADGAKHRGVVKLLLRDRIEGDIRMAAYCSFLLVVDILLENNNDPTAKSQLYTQALSSAFCGAGFATIKHLLRMKIDIDTQDGEVLREALTNFNCAYWFLDPDLVKLLLDKIALLPNTPALDKIYGTLIVELSDQDQYSEPTLQRVLANPASTNAQNTCLLRQRHTTGVAGQLRKRLAQMN
;
A
#
# COMPACT_ATOMS: atom_id res chain seq x y z
N MET A 1 30.76 -50.01 -10.05
CA MET A 1 29.73 -50.07 -11.12
C MET A 1 28.62 -49.02 -11.00
N ALA A 2 28.35 -48.42 -9.83
CA ALA A 2 27.34 -47.34 -9.71
C ALA A 2 27.79 -45.94 -10.21
N LEU A 3 29.07 -45.74 -10.53
CA LEU A 3 29.64 -44.43 -10.86
C LEU A 3 29.58 -44.06 -12.34
N GLU A 4 29.45 -45.03 -13.26
CA GLU A 4 29.41 -44.75 -14.71
C GLU A 4 28.01 -44.36 -15.21
N TRP A 5 26.97 -44.83 -14.52
CA TRP A 5 25.57 -44.55 -14.88
C TRP A 5 25.15 -43.12 -14.50
N SER A 6 25.76 -42.53 -13.47
CA SER A 6 25.45 -41.15 -13.05
C SER A 6 25.88 -40.11 -14.08
N GLY A 7 27.02 -40.33 -14.76
CA GLY A 7 27.52 -39.45 -15.82
C GLY A 7 26.64 -39.47 -17.07
N SER A 8 26.18 -40.66 -17.48
CA SER A 8 25.32 -40.82 -18.66
C SER A 8 23.93 -40.20 -18.45
N ILE A 9 23.34 -40.40 -17.26
CA ILE A 9 22.07 -39.78 -16.87
C ILE A 9 22.21 -38.24 -16.80
N SER A 10 23.31 -37.72 -16.25
CA SER A 10 23.58 -36.27 -16.23
C SER A 10 23.67 -35.65 -17.64
N ASN A 11 24.26 -36.39 -18.59
CA ASN A 11 24.37 -35.92 -19.98
C ASN A 11 23.02 -35.92 -20.70
N ILE A 12 22.15 -36.89 -20.44
CA ILE A 12 20.78 -36.90 -20.99
C ILE A 12 20.00 -35.67 -20.50
N PHE A 13 20.08 -35.33 -19.21
CA PHE A 13 19.43 -34.13 -18.69
C PHE A 13 19.98 -32.84 -19.34
N LYS A 14 21.29 -32.73 -19.51
CA LYS A 14 21.90 -31.57 -20.20
C LYS A 14 21.43 -31.46 -21.66
N LEU A 15 21.34 -32.58 -22.36
CA LEU A 15 20.84 -32.60 -23.73
C LEU A 15 19.36 -32.16 -23.80
N VAL A 16 18.53 -32.68 -22.89
CA VAL A 16 17.11 -32.29 -22.78
C VAL A 16 16.96 -30.80 -22.49
N LEU A 17 17.78 -30.25 -21.57
CA LEU A 17 17.81 -28.82 -21.29
C LEU A 17 18.20 -27.99 -22.53
N SER A 18 19.27 -28.40 -23.22
CA SER A 18 19.70 -27.72 -24.45
C SER A 18 18.64 -27.78 -25.55
N ILE A 19 17.89 -28.88 -25.68
CA ILE A 19 16.77 -28.94 -26.62
C ILE A 19 15.65 -28.00 -26.19
N ALA A 20 15.32 -27.98 -24.90
CA ALA A 20 14.27 -27.12 -24.35
C ALA A 20 14.55 -25.63 -24.58
N ASP A 21 15.81 -25.20 -24.64
CA ASP A 21 16.19 -23.82 -24.95
C ASP A 21 15.76 -23.36 -26.36
N TYR A 22 15.51 -24.30 -27.29
CA TYR A 22 15.06 -24.01 -28.66
C TYR A 22 13.58 -24.30 -28.90
N LEU A 23 12.85 -24.82 -27.91
CA LEU A 23 11.44 -25.18 -28.03
C LEU A 23 10.53 -24.02 -27.63
N GLU A 24 9.34 -23.95 -28.24
CA GLU A 24 8.32 -23.04 -27.78
C GLU A 24 7.77 -23.48 -26.41
N PRO A 25 7.27 -22.55 -25.57
CA PRO A 25 6.70 -22.89 -24.27
C PRO A 25 5.58 -23.93 -24.34
N ALA A 26 4.81 -23.95 -25.43
CA ALA A 26 3.77 -24.95 -25.66
C ALA A 26 4.37 -26.36 -25.81
N ASP A 27 5.47 -26.48 -26.54
CA ASP A 27 6.18 -27.74 -26.78
C ASP A 27 6.88 -28.23 -25.52
N ILE A 28 7.53 -27.33 -24.77
CA ILE A 28 8.14 -27.68 -23.47
C ILE A 28 7.05 -28.16 -22.50
N ASN A 29 5.86 -27.53 -22.49
CA ASN A 29 4.75 -27.94 -21.63
C ASN A 29 4.14 -29.28 -22.07
N ALA A 30 4.02 -29.52 -23.38
CA ALA A 30 3.61 -30.83 -23.90
C ALA A 30 4.62 -31.91 -23.48
N PHE A 31 5.91 -31.63 -23.63
CA PHE A 31 7.00 -32.53 -23.26
C PHE A 31 7.02 -32.81 -21.75
N ALA A 32 6.82 -31.79 -20.90
CA ALA A 32 6.73 -31.95 -19.45
C ALA A 32 5.58 -32.89 -19.04
N ARG A 33 4.45 -32.85 -19.75
CA ARG A 33 3.29 -33.70 -19.44
C ARG A 33 3.48 -35.17 -19.82
N VAL A 34 4.42 -35.47 -20.71
CA VAL A 34 4.69 -36.84 -21.18
C VAL A 34 5.48 -37.64 -20.13
N ASP A 35 6.39 -36.99 -19.39
CA ASP A 35 7.25 -37.67 -18.43
C ASP A 35 7.31 -36.95 -17.06
N PRO A 36 6.74 -37.55 -15.99
CA PRO A 36 6.78 -37.00 -14.64
C PRO A 36 8.19 -36.81 -14.07
N THR A 37 9.17 -37.62 -14.51
CA THR A 37 10.56 -37.53 -14.04
C THR A 37 11.29 -36.33 -14.65
N LEU A 38 10.87 -35.89 -15.85
CA LEU A 38 11.37 -34.68 -16.49
C LEU A 38 10.53 -33.44 -16.15
N TYR A 39 9.33 -33.62 -15.62
CA TYR A 39 8.39 -32.54 -15.35
C TYR A 39 8.98 -31.40 -14.54
N ASP A 40 9.64 -31.69 -13.41
CA ASP A 40 10.25 -30.65 -12.56
C ASP A 40 11.38 -29.90 -13.28
N LEU A 41 12.20 -30.62 -14.06
CA LEU A 41 13.31 -30.05 -14.81
C LEU A 41 12.81 -29.13 -15.95
N LEU A 42 11.79 -29.59 -16.69
CA LEU A 42 11.20 -28.85 -17.81
C LEU A 42 10.35 -27.67 -17.32
N CYS A 43 9.68 -27.81 -16.16
CA CYS A 43 9.01 -26.69 -15.50
C CYS A 43 9.99 -25.59 -15.11
N ASP A 44 11.20 -25.94 -14.67
CA ASP A 44 12.23 -24.94 -14.40
C ASP A 44 12.65 -24.20 -15.67
N CYS A 45 12.78 -24.90 -16.81
CA CYS A 45 13.01 -24.27 -18.11
C CYS A 45 11.89 -23.30 -18.47
N LEU A 46 10.62 -23.72 -18.33
CA LEU A 46 9.46 -22.87 -18.59
C LEU A 46 9.49 -21.60 -17.73
N TYR A 47 9.82 -21.71 -16.45
CA TYR A 47 9.88 -20.57 -15.54
C TYR A 47 11.06 -19.64 -15.86
N ARG A 48 12.24 -20.16 -16.18
CA ARG A 48 13.37 -19.34 -16.63
C ARG A 48 13.05 -18.62 -17.93
N HIS A 49 12.50 -19.34 -18.91
CA HIS A 49 12.08 -18.76 -20.18
C HIS A 49 11.02 -17.67 -19.98
N ASN A 50 10.06 -17.88 -19.08
CA ASN A 50 9.05 -16.88 -18.76
C ASN A 50 9.65 -15.58 -18.20
N LEU A 51 10.68 -15.66 -17.35
CA LEU A 51 11.41 -14.49 -16.85
C LEU A 51 12.20 -13.79 -17.97
N GLN A 52 12.91 -14.55 -18.79
CA GLN A 52 13.83 -14.04 -19.80
C GLN A 52 13.12 -13.43 -21.02
N HIS A 53 12.03 -14.06 -21.48
CA HIS A 53 11.41 -13.75 -22.76
C HIS A 53 9.97 -13.26 -22.66
N GLN A 54 9.26 -13.55 -21.56
CA GLN A 54 7.84 -13.23 -21.41
C GLN A 54 7.56 -12.21 -20.29
N ASN A 55 8.60 -11.48 -19.89
CA ASN A 55 8.52 -10.42 -18.89
C ASN A 55 7.87 -10.88 -17.57
N GLY A 56 8.10 -12.13 -17.17
CA GLY A 56 7.58 -12.69 -15.93
C GLY A 56 6.06 -12.85 -15.88
N SER A 57 5.36 -12.89 -17.02
CA SER A 57 3.89 -13.01 -17.07
C SER A 57 3.32 -14.18 -16.23
N GLY A 58 4.04 -15.29 -16.16
CA GLY A 58 3.67 -16.47 -15.35
C GLY A 58 3.79 -16.19 -13.86
N LEU A 59 4.87 -15.50 -13.44
CA LEU A 59 5.05 -15.03 -12.07
C LEU A 59 3.95 -14.02 -11.68
N LEU A 60 3.60 -13.09 -12.56
CA LEU A 60 2.52 -12.11 -12.31
C LEU A 60 1.18 -12.82 -12.10
N GLN A 61 0.85 -13.82 -12.92
CA GLN A 61 -0.38 -14.60 -12.77
C GLN A 61 -0.38 -15.45 -11.50
N ALA A 62 0.75 -16.10 -11.18
CA ALA A 62 0.90 -16.85 -9.94
C ALA A 62 0.71 -15.95 -8.71
N SER A 63 1.26 -14.74 -8.76
CA SER A 63 1.15 -13.74 -7.69
C SER A 63 -0.26 -13.22 -7.54
N LYS A 64 -0.96 -12.95 -8.66
CA LYS A 64 -2.37 -12.55 -8.69
C LYS A 64 -3.32 -13.60 -8.12
N ARG A 65 -2.95 -14.88 -8.20
CA ARG A 65 -3.76 -16.02 -7.72
C ARG A 65 -3.30 -16.56 -6.36
N GLY A 66 -2.22 -16.02 -5.80
CA GLY A 66 -1.70 -16.48 -4.52
C GLY A 66 -1.00 -17.84 -4.55
N PHE A 67 -0.47 -18.26 -5.70
CA PHE A 67 0.22 -19.54 -5.84
C PHE A 67 1.64 -19.51 -5.28
N GLU A 68 1.75 -19.51 -3.96
CA GLU A 68 3.01 -19.40 -3.21
C GLU A 68 4.08 -20.41 -3.65
N ARG A 69 3.71 -21.67 -3.93
CA ARG A 69 4.66 -22.70 -4.40
C ARG A 69 5.31 -22.32 -5.73
N VAL A 70 4.52 -21.77 -6.65
CA VAL A 70 5.00 -21.34 -7.98
C VAL A 70 5.88 -20.11 -7.85
N VAL A 71 5.45 -19.11 -7.06
CA VAL A 71 6.26 -17.91 -6.78
C VAL A 71 7.59 -18.28 -6.14
N LYS A 72 7.58 -19.18 -5.14
CA LYS A 72 8.79 -19.69 -4.49
C LYS A 72 9.73 -20.36 -5.48
N ARG A 73 9.19 -21.07 -6.49
CA ARG A 73 10.01 -21.68 -7.54
C ARG A 73 10.66 -20.64 -8.44
N PHE A 74 9.91 -19.63 -8.88
CA PHE A 74 10.49 -18.49 -9.61
C PHE A 74 11.64 -17.81 -8.82
N LEU A 75 11.42 -17.55 -7.52
CA LEU A 75 12.44 -16.97 -6.63
C LEU A 75 13.71 -17.83 -6.55
N GLN A 76 13.56 -19.14 -6.40
CA GLN A 76 14.68 -20.08 -6.37
C GLN A 76 15.48 -20.08 -7.67
N LEU A 77 14.79 -20.08 -8.81
CA LEU A 77 15.43 -20.13 -10.13
C LEU A 77 16.12 -18.83 -10.51
N ALA A 78 15.63 -17.69 -10.01
CA ALA A 78 16.19 -16.37 -10.26
C ALA A 78 17.21 -15.93 -9.20
N LYS A 79 17.53 -16.76 -8.20
CA LYS A 79 18.31 -16.35 -7.01
C LYS A 79 19.64 -15.66 -7.35
N ASP A 80 20.33 -16.13 -8.39
CA ASP A 80 21.65 -15.63 -8.78
C ASP A 80 21.58 -14.52 -9.84
N ASP A 81 20.42 -14.30 -10.46
CA ASP A 81 20.19 -13.19 -11.38
C ASP A 81 19.99 -11.92 -10.56
N LYS A 82 20.86 -10.92 -10.72
CA LYS A 82 20.79 -9.61 -10.03
C LYS A 82 20.50 -8.46 -10.98
N THR A 83 19.97 -8.75 -12.17
CA THR A 83 19.66 -7.72 -13.15
C THR A 83 18.49 -6.85 -12.70
N GLU A 84 18.53 -5.58 -13.09
CA GLU A 84 17.45 -4.61 -12.82
C GLU A 84 16.12 -5.08 -13.41
N ARG A 85 16.16 -5.70 -14.60
CA ARG A 85 14.98 -6.27 -15.24
C ARG A 85 14.30 -7.31 -14.36
N THR A 86 15.07 -8.25 -13.81
CA THR A 86 14.51 -9.31 -12.96
C THR A 86 14.00 -8.73 -11.64
N TYR A 87 14.70 -7.75 -11.07
CA TYR A 87 14.20 -7.01 -9.91
C TYR A 87 12.82 -6.37 -10.17
N GLU A 88 12.66 -5.64 -11.28
CA GLU A 88 11.39 -4.98 -11.65
C GLU A 88 10.24 -5.97 -11.92
N ILE A 89 10.55 -7.15 -12.47
CA ILE A 89 9.57 -8.25 -12.61
C ILE A 89 9.05 -8.72 -11.25
N PHE A 90 9.93 -8.96 -10.27
CA PHE A 90 9.52 -9.39 -8.93
C PHE A 90 8.82 -8.27 -8.15
N ARG A 91 9.21 -7.01 -8.36
CA ARG A 91 8.52 -5.84 -7.81
C ARG A 91 7.08 -5.74 -8.33
N SER A 92 6.90 -5.90 -9.64
CA SER A 92 5.57 -5.95 -10.27
C SER A 92 4.73 -7.11 -9.73
N ALA A 93 5.33 -8.27 -9.53
CA ALA A 93 4.67 -9.43 -8.92
C ALA A 93 4.18 -9.14 -7.50
N MET A 94 4.98 -8.41 -6.71
CA MET A 94 4.60 -7.99 -5.35
C MET A 94 3.40 -7.06 -5.36
N PHE A 95 3.38 -6.07 -6.27
CA PHE A 95 2.26 -5.13 -6.40
C PHE A 95 0.97 -5.84 -6.81
N VAL A 96 1.06 -6.80 -7.73
CA VAL A 96 -0.08 -7.61 -8.15
C VAL A 96 -0.58 -8.48 -7.00
N ALA A 97 0.30 -9.07 -6.20
CA ALA A 97 -0.08 -9.85 -5.02
C ALA A 97 -0.72 -8.98 -3.93
N ASP A 98 -0.22 -7.76 -3.71
CA ASP A 98 -0.76 -6.81 -2.75
C ASP A 98 -2.20 -6.42 -3.13
N GLY A 99 -2.42 -5.97 -4.37
CA GLY A 99 -3.75 -5.63 -4.88
C GLY A 99 -4.73 -6.81 -4.87
N ALA A 100 -4.23 -8.03 -5.07
CA ALA A 100 -5.01 -9.27 -4.97
C ALA A 100 -5.13 -9.82 -3.53
N LYS A 101 -4.57 -9.12 -2.54
CA LYS A 101 -4.62 -9.46 -1.11
C LYS A 101 -3.96 -10.80 -0.73
N HIS A 102 -2.95 -11.23 -1.49
CA HIS A 102 -2.22 -12.48 -1.26
C HIS A 102 -1.01 -12.28 -0.34
N ARG A 103 -1.28 -12.16 0.96
CA ARG A 103 -0.28 -11.89 2.01
C ARG A 103 0.93 -12.84 2.00
N GLY A 104 0.72 -14.14 1.80
CA GLY A 104 1.81 -15.11 1.78
C GLY A 104 2.78 -14.91 0.62
N VAL A 105 2.28 -14.54 -0.56
CA VAL A 105 3.12 -14.16 -1.71
C VAL A 105 3.92 -12.89 -1.42
N VAL A 106 3.27 -11.86 -0.85
CA VAL A 106 3.97 -10.61 -0.48
C VAL A 106 5.09 -10.90 0.53
N LYS A 107 4.85 -11.74 1.54
CA LYS A 107 5.87 -12.17 2.51
C LYS A 107 7.04 -12.89 1.83
N LEU A 108 6.77 -13.80 0.88
CA LEU A 108 7.83 -14.50 0.14
C LEU A 108 8.69 -13.52 -0.67
N LEU A 109 8.07 -12.56 -1.36
CA LEU A 109 8.77 -11.59 -2.20
C LEU A 109 9.62 -10.62 -1.37
N LEU A 110 9.09 -10.10 -0.25
CA LEU A 110 9.83 -9.23 0.66
C LEU A 110 11.01 -9.95 1.34
N ARG A 111 10.87 -11.25 1.62
CA ARG A 111 11.94 -12.02 2.29
C ARG A 111 13.09 -12.34 1.34
N ASP A 112 12.76 -12.74 0.12
CA ASP A 112 13.73 -13.41 -0.76
C ASP A 112 14.26 -12.51 -1.89
N ARG A 113 13.63 -11.35 -2.16
CA ARG A 113 13.97 -10.56 -3.36
C ARG A 113 13.83 -9.04 -3.28
N ILE A 114 12.79 -8.54 -2.64
CA ILE A 114 12.47 -7.10 -2.64
C ILE A 114 12.74 -6.54 -1.25
N GLU A 115 13.62 -5.54 -1.17
CA GLU A 115 13.79 -4.79 0.07
C GLU A 115 12.52 -4.00 0.38
N GLY A 116 12.06 -4.07 1.63
CA GLY A 116 10.85 -3.39 2.05
C GLY A 116 11.08 -1.91 2.32
N ASP A 117 10.60 -1.04 1.42
CA ASP A 117 10.51 0.40 1.67
C ASP A 117 9.08 0.77 2.09
N ILE A 118 8.91 1.05 3.38
CA ILE A 118 7.59 1.40 3.94
C ILE A 118 7.06 2.74 3.43
N ARG A 119 7.94 3.69 3.08
CA ARG A 119 7.54 5.01 2.58
C ARG A 119 6.95 4.88 1.20
N MET A 120 7.65 4.16 0.30
CA MET A 120 7.15 3.88 -1.04
C MET A 120 5.89 3.02 -1.01
N ALA A 121 5.84 2.00 -0.15
CA ALA A 121 4.64 1.18 0.02
C ALA A 121 3.44 2.02 0.47
N ALA A 122 3.63 2.90 1.44
CA ALA A 122 2.57 3.75 1.95
C ALA A 122 2.12 4.82 0.94
N TYR A 123 3.07 5.45 0.25
CA TYR A 123 2.80 6.42 -0.84
C TYR A 123 1.96 5.80 -1.95
N CYS A 124 2.31 4.57 -2.38
CA CYS A 124 1.60 3.84 -3.44
C CYS A 124 0.38 3.04 -2.95
N SER A 125 0.02 3.11 -1.66
CA SER A 125 -1.08 2.34 -1.05
C SER A 125 -0.96 0.82 -1.10
N PHE A 126 0.26 0.27 -1.04
CA PHE A 126 0.49 -1.16 -0.92
C PHE A 126 0.28 -1.64 0.52
N LEU A 127 -0.98 -1.85 0.87
CA LEU A 127 -1.41 -2.04 2.26
C LEU A 127 -0.81 -3.30 2.91
N LEU A 128 -0.73 -4.43 2.20
CA LEU A 128 -0.13 -5.64 2.77
C LEU A 128 1.36 -5.46 3.00
N VAL A 129 2.05 -4.73 2.12
CA VAL A 129 3.47 -4.41 2.31
C VAL A 129 3.64 -3.57 3.58
N VAL A 130 2.83 -2.52 3.77
CA VAL A 130 2.85 -1.69 4.99
C VAL A 130 2.61 -2.55 6.24
N ASP A 131 1.56 -3.39 6.25
CA ASP A 131 1.24 -4.26 7.37
C ASP A 131 2.39 -5.21 7.72
N ILE A 132 2.96 -5.87 6.71
CA ILE A 132 4.04 -6.84 6.91
C ILE A 132 5.28 -6.15 7.47
N LEU A 133 5.63 -4.97 6.98
CA LEU A 133 6.80 -4.23 7.47
C LEU A 133 6.61 -3.74 8.91
N LEU A 134 5.40 -3.30 9.29
CA LEU A 134 5.07 -2.92 10.67
C LEU A 134 5.00 -4.14 11.62
N GLU A 135 4.62 -5.31 11.11
CA GLU A 135 4.58 -6.57 11.87
C GLU A 135 5.97 -7.16 12.12
N ASN A 136 6.88 -7.04 11.16
CA ASN A 136 8.20 -7.66 11.25
C ASN A 136 9.12 -7.00 12.31
N ASN A 137 8.75 -5.84 12.84
CA ASN A 137 9.52 -5.14 13.85
C ASN A 137 8.91 -5.32 15.26
N ASN A 138 9.66 -5.98 16.15
CA ASN A 138 9.26 -6.22 17.53
C ASN A 138 9.71 -5.11 18.49
N ASP A 139 10.60 -4.21 18.08
CA ASP A 139 10.98 -3.05 18.89
C ASP A 139 9.88 -1.98 18.79
N PRO A 140 9.21 -1.62 19.89
CA PRO A 140 8.14 -0.62 19.88
C PRO A 140 8.62 0.75 19.38
N THR A 141 9.88 1.13 19.65
CA THR A 141 10.43 2.43 19.23
C THR A 141 10.61 2.47 17.72
N ALA A 142 11.29 1.47 17.17
CA ALA A 142 11.47 1.34 15.74
C ALA A 142 10.13 1.17 14.99
N LYS A 143 9.14 0.52 15.61
CA LYS A 143 7.79 0.39 15.06
C LYS A 143 7.05 1.73 15.00
N SER A 144 7.13 2.57 16.03
CA SER A 144 6.58 3.94 15.98
C SER A 144 7.26 4.79 14.90
N GLN A 145 8.57 4.67 14.73
CA GLN A 145 9.29 5.33 13.63
C GLN A 145 8.83 4.85 12.24
N LEU A 146 8.62 3.55 12.05
CA LEU A 146 8.08 3.03 10.80
C LEU A 146 6.64 3.48 10.57
N TYR A 147 5.81 3.49 11.61
CA TYR A 147 4.42 3.95 11.56
C TYR A 147 4.34 5.41 11.11
N THR A 148 5.14 6.29 11.72
CA THR A 148 5.18 7.72 11.37
C THR A 148 5.65 7.95 9.93
N GLN A 149 6.68 7.22 9.48
CA GLN A 149 7.14 7.27 8.09
C GLN A 149 6.06 6.80 7.10
N ALA A 150 5.34 5.73 7.43
CA ALA A 150 4.23 5.23 6.63
C ALA A 150 3.10 6.26 6.56
N LEU A 151 2.69 6.80 7.70
CA LEU A 151 1.58 7.75 7.79
C LEU A 151 1.87 9.02 6.98
N SER A 152 3.03 9.64 7.19
CA SER A 152 3.46 10.84 6.45
C SER A 152 3.50 10.58 4.94
N SER A 153 4.09 9.46 4.52
CA SER A 153 4.18 9.11 3.09
C SER A 153 2.82 8.81 2.46
N ALA A 154 1.90 8.17 3.20
CA ALA A 154 0.54 7.92 2.73
C ALA A 154 -0.24 9.23 2.50
N PHE A 155 -0.07 10.22 3.38
CA PHE A 155 -0.66 11.55 3.18
C PHE A 155 -0.07 12.26 1.96
N CYS A 156 1.24 12.18 1.72
CA CYS A 156 1.87 12.72 0.52
C CYS A 156 1.37 12.07 -0.78
N GLY A 157 1.16 10.75 -0.77
CA GLY A 157 0.69 9.99 -1.93
C GLY A 157 -0.82 9.96 -2.14
N ALA A 158 -1.59 10.62 -1.26
CA ALA A 158 -3.05 10.50 -1.19
C ALA A 158 -3.54 9.04 -1.08
N GLY A 159 -2.79 8.22 -0.35
CA GLY A 159 -3.04 6.78 -0.20
C GLY A 159 -4.17 6.44 0.77
N PHE A 160 -5.42 6.75 0.41
CA PHE A 160 -6.57 6.72 1.32
C PHE A 160 -6.76 5.39 2.06
N ALA A 161 -6.55 4.26 1.38
CA ALA A 161 -6.67 2.95 2.01
C ALA A 161 -5.64 2.77 3.14
N THR A 162 -4.39 3.18 2.90
CA THR A 162 -3.32 3.17 3.89
C THR A 162 -3.56 4.17 5.00
N ILE A 163 -3.95 5.42 4.69
CA ILE A 163 -4.28 6.43 5.70
C ILE A 163 -5.39 5.90 6.62
N LYS A 164 -6.50 5.41 6.06
CA LYS A 164 -7.60 4.82 6.85
C LYS A 164 -7.12 3.66 7.73
N HIS A 165 -6.29 2.78 7.17
CA HIS A 165 -5.77 1.64 7.91
C HIS A 165 -4.92 2.10 9.10
N LEU A 166 -3.91 2.94 8.86
CA LEU A 166 -3.01 3.45 9.88
C LEU A 166 -3.76 4.24 10.95
N LEU A 167 -4.73 5.10 10.57
CA LEU A 167 -5.56 5.82 11.52
C LEU A 167 -6.41 4.91 12.40
N ARG A 168 -6.83 3.74 11.92
CA ARG A 168 -7.56 2.77 12.76
C ARG A 168 -6.66 2.06 13.76
N MET A 169 -5.34 2.07 13.56
CA MET A 169 -4.40 1.59 14.56
C MET A 169 -4.44 2.50 15.80
N LYS A 170 -3.98 1.96 16.94
CA LYS A 170 -3.83 2.76 18.15
C LYS A 170 -2.70 3.76 17.93
N ILE A 171 -3.05 5.05 17.85
CA ILE A 171 -2.13 6.17 17.75
C ILE A 171 -1.92 6.72 19.15
N ASP A 172 -0.67 6.85 19.58
CA ASP A 172 -0.35 7.58 20.80
C ASP A 172 -0.18 9.07 20.49
N ILE A 173 -1.22 9.84 20.79
CA ILE A 173 -1.35 11.26 20.43
C ILE A 173 -0.29 12.13 21.14
N ASP A 174 0.18 11.69 22.31
CA ASP A 174 1.14 12.45 23.12
C ASP A 174 2.60 12.14 22.75
N THR A 175 2.83 11.37 21.69
CA THR A 175 4.15 10.99 21.17
C THR A 175 4.41 11.57 19.78
N GLN A 176 5.52 11.15 19.15
CA GLN A 176 5.85 11.49 17.76
C GLN A 176 4.72 11.15 16.78
N ASP A 177 3.92 10.11 17.06
CA ASP A 177 2.81 9.71 16.19
C ASP A 177 1.76 10.82 16.06
N GLY A 178 1.45 11.52 17.16
CA GLY A 178 0.50 12.64 17.17
C GLY A 178 1.06 13.90 16.51
N GLU A 179 2.35 14.18 16.65
CA GLU A 179 3.02 15.28 15.94
C GLU A 179 2.98 15.07 14.42
N VAL A 180 3.35 13.87 13.97
CA VAL A 180 3.36 13.52 12.54
C VAL A 180 1.95 13.52 11.96
N LEU A 181 0.96 13.04 12.72
CA LEU A 181 -0.44 13.16 12.32
C LEU A 181 -0.83 14.62 12.11
N ARG A 182 -0.47 15.52 13.03
CA ARG A 182 -0.78 16.95 12.93
C ARG A 182 -0.11 17.61 11.73
N GLU A 183 1.18 17.34 11.53
CA GLU A 183 1.94 17.86 10.39
C GLU A 183 1.34 17.37 9.08
N ALA A 184 1.07 16.07 8.98
CA ALA A 184 0.50 15.46 7.79
C ALA A 184 -0.88 16.04 7.49
N LEU A 185 -1.76 16.20 8.49
CA LEU A 185 -3.07 16.84 8.33
C LEU A 185 -2.96 18.31 7.88
N THR A 186 -1.98 19.05 8.39
CA THR A 186 -1.77 20.46 8.02
C THR A 186 -1.36 20.61 6.56
N ASN A 187 -0.59 19.65 6.05
CA ASN A 187 -0.06 19.66 4.69
C ASN A 187 -0.91 18.84 3.70
N PHE A 188 -1.88 18.07 4.19
CA PHE A 188 -2.71 17.22 3.36
C PHE A 188 -3.65 18.08 2.51
N ASN A 189 -3.44 18.06 1.19
CA ASN A 189 -4.21 18.85 0.25
C ASN A 189 -5.72 18.61 0.46
N CYS A 190 -6.41 19.68 0.85
CA CYS A 190 -7.82 19.67 1.20
C CYS A 190 -8.69 19.05 0.10
N ALA A 191 -8.37 19.26 -1.18
CA ALA A 191 -9.09 18.67 -2.31
C ALA A 191 -9.24 17.13 -2.24
N TYR A 192 -8.31 16.43 -1.57
CA TYR A 192 -8.36 14.97 -1.44
C TYR A 192 -9.20 14.47 -0.26
N TRP A 193 -9.46 15.29 0.75
CA TRP A 193 -10.30 14.92 1.90
C TRP A 193 -11.69 14.51 1.42
N PHE A 194 -12.11 15.14 0.34
CA PHE A 194 -13.45 15.14 -0.21
C PHE A 194 -13.78 13.93 -1.09
N LEU A 195 -12.78 13.12 -1.45
CA LEU A 195 -12.98 11.89 -2.21
C LEU A 195 -13.59 10.76 -1.38
N ASP A 196 -13.54 10.85 -0.05
CA ASP A 196 -13.91 9.74 0.82
C ASP A 196 -14.52 10.21 2.16
N PRO A 197 -15.86 10.22 2.30
CA PRO A 197 -16.55 10.67 3.51
C PRO A 197 -16.16 9.90 4.78
N ASP A 198 -15.85 8.60 4.66
CA ASP A 198 -15.42 7.79 5.80
C ASP A 198 -14.02 8.19 6.28
N LEU A 199 -13.13 8.57 5.35
CA LEU A 199 -11.82 9.10 5.70
C LEU A 199 -11.97 10.44 6.42
N VAL A 200 -12.81 11.36 5.91
CA VAL A 200 -13.07 12.65 6.59
C VAL A 200 -13.54 12.41 8.02
N LYS A 201 -14.52 11.52 8.21
CA LYS A 201 -15.01 11.20 9.56
C LYS A 201 -13.89 10.70 10.46
N LEU A 202 -13.08 9.77 9.98
CA LEU A 202 -11.96 9.22 10.75
C LEU A 202 -10.89 10.28 11.07
N LEU A 203 -10.58 11.17 10.13
CA LEU A 203 -9.66 12.29 10.35
C LEU A 203 -10.22 13.23 11.42
N LEU A 204 -11.50 13.60 11.35
CA LEU A 204 -12.15 14.45 12.35
C LEU A 204 -12.15 13.81 13.75
N ASP A 205 -12.45 12.52 13.82
CA ASP A 205 -12.41 11.76 15.08
C ASP A 205 -11.00 11.77 15.69
N LYS A 206 -9.95 11.73 14.86
CA LYS A 206 -8.54 11.81 15.31
C LYS A 206 -8.08 13.22 15.64
N ILE A 207 -8.49 14.22 14.87
CA ILE A 207 -8.23 15.64 15.15
C ILE A 207 -8.82 16.03 16.51
N ALA A 208 -9.99 15.50 16.86
CA ALA A 208 -10.62 15.75 18.15
C ALA A 208 -9.82 15.23 19.37
N LEU A 209 -8.89 14.29 19.16
CA LEU A 209 -7.99 13.79 20.19
C LEU A 209 -6.72 14.63 20.31
N LEU A 210 -6.34 15.39 19.27
CA LEU A 210 -5.13 16.20 19.27
C LEU A 210 -5.29 17.39 20.25
N PRO A 211 -4.24 17.76 20.99
CA PRO A 211 -4.28 18.96 21.81
C PRO A 211 -4.48 20.18 20.92
N ASN A 212 -5.24 21.16 21.42
CA ASN A 212 -5.55 22.37 20.70
C ASN A 212 -4.28 23.19 20.47
N THR A 213 -3.93 23.42 19.21
CA THR A 213 -2.75 24.20 18.81
C THR A 213 -3.08 25.10 17.62
N PRO A 214 -2.31 26.17 17.36
CA PRO A 214 -2.53 27.03 16.19
C PRO A 214 -2.49 26.28 14.84
N ALA A 215 -1.80 25.15 14.76
CA ALA A 215 -1.83 24.29 13.58
C ALA A 215 -3.18 23.60 13.39
N LEU A 216 -3.82 23.19 14.49
CA LEU A 216 -5.17 22.62 14.49
C LEU A 216 -6.20 23.67 14.03
N ASP A 217 -6.05 24.91 14.47
CA ASP A 217 -6.88 26.04 14.04
C ASP A 217 -6.83 26.24 12.52
N LYS A 218 -5.64 26.13 11.94
CA LYS A 218 -5.44 26.21 10.48
C LYS A 218 -6.11 25.04 9.74
N ILE A 219 -6.02 23.81 10.28
CA ILE A 219 -6.69 22.64 9.73
C ILE A 219 -8.21 22.85 9.73
N TYR A 220 -8.78 23.26 10.88
CA TYR A 220 -10.20 23.55 11.01
C TYR A 220 -10.66 24.69 10.08
N GLY A 221 -9.89 25.78 9.99
CA GLY A 221 -10.20 26.88 9.08
C GLY A 221 -10.25 26.44 7.63
N THR A 222 -9.31 25.58 7.22
CA THR A 222 -9.26 25.02 5.86
C THR A 222 -10.44 24.09 5.59
N LEU A 223 -10.79 23.22 6.54
CA LEU A 223 -11.95 22.33 6.45
C LEU A 223 -13.26 23.09 6.35
N ILE A 224 -13.42 24.13 7.17
CA ILE A 224 -14.61 24.99 7.18
C ILE A 224 -14.79 25.69 5.83
N VAL A 225 -13.71 26.27 5.30
CA VAL A 225 -13.68 26.93 3.99
C VAL A 225 -14.16 25.96 2.92
N GLU A 226 -13.49 24.82 2.79
CA GLU A 226 -13.77 23.90 1.69
C GLU A 226 -15.12 23.18 1.82
N LEU A 227 -15.53 22.78 3.04
CA LEU A 227 -16.87 22.21 3.27
C LEU A 227 -18.00 23.22 3.02
N SER A 228 -17.73 24.52 3.16
CA SER A 228 -18.74 25.55 2.87
C SER A 228 -18.93 25.76 1.37
N ASP A 229 -17.88 25.59 0.57
CA ASP A 229 -17.95 25.81 -0.89
C ASP A 229 -18.55 24.61 -1.65
N GLN A 230 -18.67 23.45 -0.99
CA GLN A 230 -19.04 22.18 -1.63
C GLN A 230 -20.41 21.69 -1.13
N ASP A 231 -21.46 21.88 -1.94
CA ASP A 231 -22.84 21.45 -1.63
C ASP A 231 -23.01 19.92 -1.47
N GLN A 232 -22.00 19.14 -1.85
CA GLN A 232 -22.01 17.67 -1.82
C GLN A 232 -21.73 17.05 -0.44
N TYR A 233 -21.28 17.83 0.56
CA TYR A 233 -21.06 17.31 1.91
C TYR A 233 -22.30 17.43 2.78
N SER A 234 -22.59 16.35 3.50
CA SER A 234 -23.76 16.27 4.35
C SER A 234 -23.63 17.19 5.56
N GLU A 235 -24.75 17.79 5.95
CA GLU A 235 -24.90 18.57 7.19
C GLU A 235 -24.25 17.93 8.44
N PRO A 236 -24.32 16.61 8.65
CA PRO A 236 -23.63 15.93 9.74
C PRO A 236 -22.11 16.13 9.79
N THR A 237 -21.43 16.22 8.63
CA THR A 237 -19.97 16.40 8.58
C THR A 237 -19.59 17.79 9.05
N LEU A 238 -20.30 18.81 8.54
CA LEU A 238 -20.11 20.21 8.91
C LEU A 238 -20.49 20.46 10.37
N GLN A 239 -21.58 19.86 10.86
CA GLN A 239 -21.96 19.91 12.28
C GLN A 239 -20.88 19.31 13.18
N ARG A 240 -20.25 18.18 12.79
CA ARG A 240 -19.18 17.57 13.57
C ARG A 240 -17.92 18.44 13.62
N VAL A 241 -17.55 19.08 12.51
CA VAL A 241 -16.45 20.05 12.46
C VAL A 241 -16.71 21.18 13.45
N LEU A 242 -17.89 21.78 13.39
CA LEU A 242 -18.27 22.94 14.21
C LEU A 242 -18.52 22.60 15.68
N ALA A 243 -18.83 21.35 16.00
CA ALA A 243 -18.96 20.89 17.38
C ALA A 243 -17.60 20.84 18.11
N ASN A 244 -16.47 20.87 17.39
CA ASN A 244 -15.17 20.90 18.03
C ASN A 244 -14.83 22.32 18.51
N PRO A 245 -14.51 22.55 19.80
CA PRO A 245 -14.16 23.88 20.31
C PRO A 245 -12.97 24.55 19.61
N ALA A 246 -12.02 23.76 19.09
CA ALA A 246 -10.89 24.27 18.31
C ALA A 246 -11.32 24.81 16.93
N SER A 247 -12.51 24.45 16.44
CA SER A 247 -13.04 24.97 15.19
C SER A 247 -13.59 26.40 15.32
N THR A 248 -13.91 26.85 16.53
CA THR A 248 -14.65 28.09 16.80
C THR A 248 -13.77 29.27 17.23
N ASN A 249 -12.50 29.30 16.81
CA ASN A 249 -11.68 30.48 17.07
C ASN A 249 -12.19 31.71 16.27
N ALA A 250 -11.73 32.91 16.64
CA ALA A 250 -12.19 34.15 16.04
C ALA A 250 -11.99 34.20 14.50
N GLN A 251 -10.90 33.60 14.01
CA GLN A 251 -10.55 33.58 12.59
C GLN A 251 -11.48 32.65 11.79
N ASN A 252 -11.75 31.45 12.28
CA ASN A 252 -12.64 30.47 11.67
C ASN A 252 -14.10 30.95 11.73
N THR A 253 -14.49 31.60 12.82
CA THR A 253 -15.80 32.23 12.97
C THR A 253 -15.98 33.42 12.00
N CYS A 254 -14.90 34.15 11.72
CA CYS A 254 -14.90 35.22 10.72
C CYS A 254 -15.03 34.67 9.29
N LEU A 255 -14.30 33.59 8.96
CA LEU A 255 -14.39 32.89 7.67
C LEU A 255 -15.81 32.38 7.40
N LEU A 256 -16.47 31.78 8.39
CA LEU A 256 -17.88 31.37 8.34
C LEU A 256 -18.84 32.56 8.13
N ARG A 257 -18.51 33.72 8.70
CA ARG A 257 -19.29 34.95 8.56
C ARG A 257 -19.06 35.68 7.25
N GLN A 258 -17.99 35.43 6.49
CA GLN A 258 -17.72 36.15 5.24
C GLN A 258 -18.21 35.41 4.00
N ARG A 259 -18.44 34.09 4.05
CA ARG A 259 -18.86 33.31 2.88
C ARG A 259 -20.39 33.31 2.69
N HIS A 260 -20.82 33.56 1.45
CA HIS A 260 -22.21 33.53 1.01
C HIS A 260 -22.58 32.14 0.53
N THR A 261 -23.25 31.34 1.36
CA THR A 261 -23.72 30.02 0.94
C THR A 261 -25.17 29.82 1.39
N THR A 262 -26.01 29.46 0.43
CA THR A 262 -27.38 29.00 0.64
C THR A 262 -27.36 27.52 1.03
N GLY A 263 -28.30 27.07 1.88
CA GLY A 263 -28.34 25.68 2.37
C GLY A 263 -27.74 25.51 3.78
N VAL A 264 -27.06 24.40 4.02
CA VAL A 264 -26.60 23.91 5.34
C VAL A 264 -25.72 24.93 6.08
N ALA A 265 -24.79 25.58 5.40
CA ALA A 265 -23.92 26.60 5.98
C ALA A 265 -24.69 27.85 6.46
N GLY A 266 -25.82 28.18 5.82
CA GLY A 266 -26.74 29.22 6.28
C GLY A 266 -27.48 28.87 7.58
N GLN A 267 -27.79 27.59 7.81
CA GLN A 267 -28.38 27.12 9.07
C GLN A 267 -27.37 27.17 10.22
N LEU A 268 -26.09 26.92 9.92
CA LEU A 268 -25.02 26.97 10.91
C LEU A 268 -24.60 28.39 11.29
N ARG A 269 -24.67 29.36 10.36
CA ARG A 269 -24.63 30.80 10.69
C ARG A 269 -25.65 31.16 11.77
N LYS A 270 -26.90 30.66 11.67
CA LYS A 270 -27.95 30.91 12.67
C LYS A 270 -27.62 30.31 14.04
N ARG A 271 -27.07 29.09 14.08
CA ARG A 271 -26.63 28.45 15.33
C ARG A 271 -25.41 29.14 15.97
N LEU A 272 -24.41 29.53 15.18
CA LEU A 272 -23.24 30.26 15.68
C LEU A 272 -23.59 31.65 16.20
N ALA A 273 -24.60 32.31 15.63
CA ALA A 273 -25.14 33.57 16.15
C ALA A 273 -25.90 33.42 17.48
N GLN A 274 -26.29 32.20 17.86
CA GLN A 274 -26.98 31.88 19.12
C GLN A 274 -26.02 31.39 20.23
N MET A 275 -24.76 31.09 19.90
CA MET A 275 -23.73 30.61 20.84
C MET A 275 -22.82 31.73 21.39
N ASN A 276 -23.01 32.98 20.94
CA ASN A 276 -22.49 34.19 21.58
C ASN A 276 -23.62 34.90 22.33
#